data_AF-A0A2B5Y7K1-F1
#
_entry.id   AF-A0A2B5Y7K1-F1
#
_cell.length_a   1.000
_cell.length_b   1.000
_cell.length_c   1.000
_cell.angle_alpha   90.00
_cell.angle_beta   90.00
_cell.angle_gamma   90.00
#
_symmetry.space_group_name_H-M   'P 1'
#
loop_
_entity.id
_entity.type
_entity.pdbx_description
1 polymer ?
#
loop_
_entity_poly.entity_id
_entity_poly.type
_entity_poly.pdbx_seq_one_letter_code
_entity_poly.pdbx_strand_id
1 'polypeptide(L)'
;MIFLKIMKSNKKIKFLACVLVSLCTIHYSSISFAETQTGNATDVTKNASDINNGIANLKYDSRDVLAVNGDKVESFVPKESINSNGKFVVVEREKKSLTTSPVDISIIDSVVNRTYPGAVQLANKAFADNQPSLLVAKRKPLNISIDLPGMRKENTISVQNPTYGNVSGAVDDLVSTWNEKYASTHSLPARMQYTESMVYSKSQIASALNVNAKYLDNSLNIDFNAVANGEKKVMVAAYKQIFYTVSAELPNNPSDLFDNSVTFGELTRKGISNAAPPVMVSNVAYGRTIYVKLETTSKSKDVQAAFKALLKNNSVETSGQYKDIFEESTFTAVVLGGDAKEHNKVVTKDFNEIRNIIKDNAELSLKNPAYPISYTSTFLKDNATAAVHNNTDYVETTTTEYSSAKMTLDHYGAYVAQFDVSWDEFSYDQNGKEVLTHKTWEGSGRDKTAHFSTVIPLPPNSKNVKVVARECTGLAWEWWRTIINEQNVPLTNEIKVSIGGTTLYPTANISH
;
A
#
# COMPACT_ATOMS: atom_id res chain seq x y z
N MET A 1 39.62 -61.60 -31.06
CA MET A 1 38.99 -62.13 -29.82
C MET A 1 37.68 -62.78 -30.22
N ILE A 2 37.73 -64.07 -30.60
CA ILE A 2 37.01 -65.20 -29.95
C ILE A 2 35.49 -65.07 -30.16
N PHE A 3 34.87 -65.56 -31.23
CA PHE A 3 34.57 -66.95 -31.64
C PHE A 3 33.75 -67.81 -30.66
N LEU A 4 32.57 -68.18 -31.16
CA LEU A 4 31.59 -69.19 -30.74
C LEU A 4 32.17 -70.58 -30.42
N LYS A 5 31.40 -71.38 -29.63
CA LYS A 5 31.29 -72.87 -29.49
C LYS A 5 31.56 -73.38 -28.06
N ILE A 6 30.91 -74.43 -27.50
CA ILE A 6 29.73 -75.27 -27.79
C ILE A 6 29.60 -76.30 -26.62
N MET A 7 28.42 -76.93 -26.47
CA MET A 7 28.11 -78.24 -25.82
C MET A 7 28.15 -78.37 -24.27
N LYS A 8 27.02 -78.65 -23.61
CA LYS A 8 26.32 -79.96 -23.40
C LYS A 8 27.00 -80.89 -22.38
N SER A 9 26.26 -81.26 -21.32
CA SER A 9 25.99 -82.65 -20.91
C SER A 9 25.37 -82.65 -19.50
N ASN A 10 24.07 -82.92 -19.34
CA ASN A 10 23.46 -84.24 -19.12
C ASN A 10 23.85 -84.93 -17.80
N LYS A 11 22.82 -85.22 -17.00
CA LYS A 11 22.45 -86.50 -16.34
C LYS A 11 21.81 -86.20 -14.98
N LYS A 12 20.77 -86.85 -14.47
CA LYS A 12 19.84 -87.92 -14.91
C LYS A 12 19.05 -88.27 -13.61
N ILE A 13 17.77 -88.70 -13.74
CA ILE A 13 17.18 -89.88 -13.06
C ILE A 13 16.88 -89.76 -11.55
N LYS A 14 15.76 -90.22 -10.97
CA LYS A 14 14.49 -90.93 -11.32
C LYS A 14 13.57 -90.71 -10.08
N PHE A 15 12.23 -90.86 -10.09
CA PHE A 15 11.42 -92.09 -10.26
C PHE A 15 9.94 -91.61 -10.11
N LEU A 16 9.04 -91.76 -11.09
CA LEU A 16 8.05 -92.86 -11.28
C LEU A 16 7.28 -93.20 -9.98
N ALA A 17 5.95 -93.37 -9.88
CA ALA A 17 4.75 -93.50 -10.72
C ALA A 17 3.55 -93.23 -9.75
N CYS A 18 2.30 -92.88 -10.08
CA CYS A 18 1.28 -93.51 -10.92
C CYS A 18 0.00 -92.63 -10.77
N VAL A 19 -0.68 -92.17 -11.84
CA VAL A 19 -1.90 -92.79 -12.44
C VAL A 19 -3.14 -92.55 -11.52
N LEU A 20 -4.10 -91.64 -11.78
CA LEU A 20 -5.14 -91.64 -12.82
C LEU A 20 -6.02 -90.35 -12.81
N VAL A 21 -6.44 -89.93 -14.01
CA VAL A 21 -7.82 -89.51 -14.41
C VAL A 21 -8.32 -88.10 -14.08
N SER A 22 -8.37 -87.31 -15.17
CA SER A 22 -9.54 -86.58 -15.71
C SER A 22 -10.21 -85.50 -14.87
N LEU A 23 -10.05 -84.24 -15.28
CA LEU A 23 -11.15 -83.43 -15.82
C LEU A 23 -10.59 -82.10 -16.37
N CYS A 24 -10.83 -81.82 -17.65
CA CYS A 24 -10.66 -80.47 -18.21
C CYS A 24 -11.81 -79.58 -17.72
N THR A 25 -11.51 -78.51 -16.98
CA THR A 25 -12.43 -77.38 -16.81
C THR A 25 -11.72 -76.08 -17.09
N ILE A 26 -12.27 -75.35 -18.05
CA ILE A 26 -11.95 -74.00 -18.47
C ILE A 26 -12.14 -73.06 -17.27
N HIS A 27 -11.07 -72.43 -16.79
CA HIS A 27 -11.19 -71.32 -15.84
C HIS A 27 -11.45 -70.03 -16.60
N TYR A 28 -12.71 -69.60 -16.55
CA TYR A 28 -13.11 -68.21 -16.74
C TYR A 28 -12.46 -67.35 -15.65
N SER A 29 -11.69 -66.35 -16.05
CA SER A 29 -11.26 -65.25 -15.17
C SER A 29 -12.48 -64.39 -14.86
N SER A 30 -13.09 -64.58 -13.70
CA SER A 30 -14.12 -63.69 -13.17
C SER A 30 -13.51 -62.34 -12.81
N ILE A 31 -13.96 -61.30 -13.52
CA ILE A 31 -13.85 -59.91 -13.13
C ILE A 31 -14.58 -59.77 -11.80
N SER A 32 -13.82 -59.52 -10.72
CA SER A 32 -14.40 -59.06 -9.46
C SER A 32 -14.86 -57.62 -9.69
N PHE A 33 -16.18 -57.45 -9.84
CA PHE A 33 -16.79 -56.14 -9.62
C PHE A 33 -16.58 -55.80 -8.15
N ALA A 34 -15.71 -54.81 -7.89
CA ALA A 34 -15.67 -54.15 -6.61
C ALA A 34 -17.04 -53.52 -6.38
N GLU A 35 -17.69 -53.97 -5.33
CA GLU A 35 -19.00 -53.53 -4.88
C GLU A 35 -18.93 -52.03 -4.56
N THR A 36 -19.62 -51.21 -5.37
CA THR A 36 -19.83 -49.80 -5.08
C THR A 36 -20.56 -49.71 -3.75
N GLN A 37 -19.94 -49.14 -2.72
CA GLN A 37 -20.66 -48.82 -1.49
C GLN A 37 -21.78 -47.82 -1.82
N THR A 38 -23.00 -48.34 -1.92
CA THR A 38 -24.22 -47.55 -1.85
C THR A 38 -24.31 -46.99 -0.44
N GLY A 39 -23.82 -45.76 -0.23
CA GLY A 39 -24.18 -45.01 0.95
C GLY A 39 -25.70 -44.92 1.03
N ASN A 40 -26.29 -45.30 2.17
CA ASN A 40 -27.73 -45.23 2.36
C ASN A 40 -28.21 -43.81 2.05
N ALA A 41 -29.25 -43.66 1.21
CA ALA A 41 -29.82 -42.35 0.85
C ALA A 41 -30.25 -41.52 2.08
N THR A 42 -30.56 -42.19 3.19
CA THR A 42 -30.85 -41.59 4.50
C THR A 42 -29.62 -40.91 5.13
N ASP A 43 -28.43 -41.51 5.03
CA ASP A 43 -27.19 -40.93 5.59
C ASP A 43 -26.71 -39.73 4.77
N VAL A 44 -26.90 -39.77 3.44
CA VAL A 44 -26.62 -38.63 2.54
C VAL A 44 -27.47 -37.42 2.90
N THR A 45 -28.78 -37.62 3.09
CA THR A 45 -29.71 -36.55 3.43
C THR A 45 -29.44 -36.00 4.83
N LYS A 46 -29.06 -36.88 5.77
CA LYS A 46 -28.67 -36.51 7.13
C LYS A 46 -27.41 -35.64 7.16
N ASN A 47 -26.33 -36.04 6.48
CA ASN A 47 -25.09 -35.28 6.44
C ASN A 47 -25.29 -33.87 5.87
N ALA A 48 -26.07 -33.74 4.78
CA ALA A 48 -26.40 -32.44 4.19
C ALA A 48 -27.17 -31.55 5.17
N SER A 49 -28.20 -32.10 5.84
CA SER A 49 -28.96 -31.37 6.86
C SER A 49 -28.09 -30.96 8.05
N ASP A 50 -27.20 -31.84 8.53
CA ASP A 50 -26.29 -31.58 9.64
C ASP A 50 -25.29 -30.47 9.30
N ILE A 51 -24.76 -30.41 8.07
CA ILE A 51 -23.88 -29.32 7.61
C ILE A 51 -24.65 -28.00 7.59
N ASN A 52 -25.85 -27.97 7.00
CA ASN A 52 -26.65 -26.75 6.88
C ASN A 52 -27.03 -26.21 8.26
N ASN A 53 -27.54 -27.08 9.14
CA ASN A 53 -27.90 -26.72 10.50
C ASN A 53 -26.67 -26.31 11.32
N GLY A 54 -25.56 -27.04 11.18
CA GLY A 54 -24.31 -26.75 11.90
C GLY A 54 -23.76 -25.36 11.56
N ILE A 55 -23.72 -25.00 10.27
CA ILE A 55 -23.25 -23.69 9.81
C ILE A 55 -24.25 -22.59 10.18
N ALA A 56 -25.55 -22.82 10.03
CA ALA A 56 -26.59 -21.87 10.41
C ALA A 56 -26.57 -21.53 11.91
N ASN A 57 -26.21 -22.51 12.75
CA ASN A 57 -26.15 -22.38 14.21
C ASN A 57 -24.87 -21.73 14.74
N LEU A 58 -23.89 -21.39 13.89
CA LEU A 58 -22.72 -20.63 14.30
C LEU A 58 -23.14 -19.23 14.78
N LYS A 59 -22.64 -18.82 15.95
CA LYS A 59 -22.95 -17.55 16.61
C LYS A 59 -21.72 -16.64 16.58
N TYR A 60 -21.70 -15.69 15.67
CA TYR A 60 -20.62 -14.72 15.49
C TYR A 60 -21.18 -13.39 14.97
N ASP A 61 -20.52 -12.27 15.29
CA ASP A 61 -20.71 -10.99 14.58
C ASP A 61 -19.64 -10.92 13.49
N SER A 62 -20.05 -10.84 12.22
CA SER A 62 -19.14 -10.82 11.06
C SER A 62 -18.12 -9.67 11.13
N ARG A 63 -18.47 -8.58 11.80
CA ARG A 63 -17.58 -7.42 11.98
C ARG A 63 -16.46 -7.69 12.96
N ASP A 64 -16.75 -8.44 14.03
CA ASP A 64 -15.79 -8.75 15.08
C ASP A 64 -14.81 -9.84 14.64
N VAL A 65 -15.27 -10.87 13.91
CA VAL A 65 -14.40 -12.01 13.53
C VAL A 65 -13.27 -11.61 12.59
N LEU A 66 -13.48 -10.55 11.81
CA LEU A 66 -12.52 -9.99 10.87
C LEU A 66 -12.08 -8.57 11.25
N ALA A 67 -12.21 -8.20 12.53
CA ALA A 67 -11.67 -6.95 13.04
C ALA A 67 -10.15 -7.02 13.20
N VAL A 68 -9.46 -5.99 12.71
CA VAL A 68 -8.01 -5.80 12.85
C VAL A 68 -7.77 -4.49 13.58
N ASN A 69 -7.27 -4.60 14.80
CA ASN A 69 -6.86 -3.44 15.59
C ASN A 69 -5.35 -3.24 15.42
N GLY A 70 -4.97 -2.10 14.86
CA GLY A 70 -3.59 -1.67 14.71
C GLY A 70 -3.06 -0.97 15.96
N ASP A 71 -2.12 -0.06 15.75
CA ASP A 71 -1.44 0.67 16.81
C ASP A 71 -2.42 1.59 17.58
N LYS A 72 -2.14 1.76 18.88
CA LYS A 72 -2.77 2.77 19.73
C LYS A 72 -1.73 3.82 20.09
N VAL A 73 -2.06 5.09 19.88
CA VAL A 73 -1.16 6.20 20.22
C VAL A 73 -1.51 6.71 21.62
N GLU A 74 -0.59 6.53 22.56
CA GLU A 74 -0.74 6.94 23.96
C GLU A 74 -0.12 8.31 24.25
N SER A 75 1.11 8.56 23.78
CA SER A 75 1.82 9.82 24.03
C SER A 75 2.77 10.19 22.90
N PHE A 76 2.90 11.49 22.61
CA PHE A 76 3.89 12.07 21.69
C PHE A 76 4.10 13.55 22.04
N VAL A 77 5.23 14.12 21.62
CA VAL A 77 5.48 15.58 21.74
C VAL A 77 4.78 16.28 20.57
N PRO A 78 3.81 17.19 20.81
CA PRO A 78 3.01 17.80 19.75
C PRO A 78 3.79 18.69 18.79
N LYS A 79 4.80 19.42 19.28
CA LYS A 79 5.68 20.26 18.48
C LYS A 79 7.10 20.23 19.03
N GLU A 80 8.08 20.18 18.15
CA GLU A 80 9.49 20.31 18.52
C GLU A 80 10.27 21.02 17.41
N SER A 81 11.49 21.45 17.74
CA SER A 81 12.41 22.04 16.77
C SER A 81 13.72 21.26 16.69
N ILE A 82 14.19 21.05 15.47
CA ILE A 82 15.46 20.38 15.16
C ILE A 82 16.32 21.33 14.34
N ASN A 83 17.57 21.52 14.75
CA ASN A 83 18.56 22.21 13.92
C ASN A 83 19.22 21.18 13.00
N SER A 84 19.06 21.36 11.68
CA SER A 84 19.62 20.45 10.68
C SER A 84 20.26 21.25 9.54
N ASN A 85 21.54 21.01 9.26
CA ASN A 85 22.29 21.64 8.16
C ASN A 85 22.19 23.19 8.12
N GLY A 86 22.21 23.85 9.29
CA GLY A 86 22.10 25.31 9.40
C GLY A 86 20.68 25.87 9.21
N LYS A 87 19.68 24.99 9.09
CA LYS A 87 18.26 25.35 9.02
C LYS A 87 17.54 24.98 10.31
N PHE A 88 16.44 25.66 10.58
CA PHE A 88 15.55 25.37 11.70
C PHE A 88 14.33 24.63 11.20
N VAL A 89 14.14 23.39 11.65
CA VAL A 89 13.03 22.54 11.24
C VAL A 89 12.06 22.42 12.40
N VAL A 90 10.81 22.81 12.18
CA VAL A 90 9.71 22.59 13.13
C VAL A 90 9.01 21.30 12.73
N VAL A 91 8.87 20.38 13.68
CA VAL A 91 8.14 19.12 13.52
C VAL A 91 6.88 19.21 14.34
N GLU A 92 5.72 19.12 13.67
CA GLU A 92 4.41 19.11 14.27
C GLU A 92 3.80 17.71 14.18
N ARG A 93 3.21 17.23 15.27
CA ARG A 93 2.64 15.90 15.39
C ARG A 93 1.19 15.99 15.83
N GLU A 94 0.31 15.26 15.14
CA GLU A 94 -1.10 15.17 15.49
C GLU A 94 -1.55 13.71 15.54
N LYS A 95 -2.30 13.34 16.58
CA LYS A 95 -2.95 12.03 16.62
C LYS A 95 -4.10 11.98 15.62
N LYS A 96 -4.09 10.97 14.76
CA LYS A 96 -5.18 10.65 13.84
C LYS A 96 -5.62 9.21 14.05
N SER A 97 -6.84 8.90 13.62
CA SER A 97 -7.40 7.54 13.61
C SER A 97 -7.88 7.21 12.20
N LEU A 98 -7.71 5.95 11.79
CA LEU A 98 -8.13 5.43 10.50
C LEU A 98 -8.98 4.17 10.70
N THR A 99 -10.18 4.19 10.12
CA THR A 99 -11.07 3.03 10.06
C THR A 99 -11.37 2.69 8.61
N THR A 100 -11.15 1.44 8.20
CA THR A 100 -11.50 0.96 6.86
C THR A 100 -12.24 -0.38 6.93
N SER A 101 -13.01 -0.70 5.89
CA SER A 101 -13.74 -1.98 5.81
C SER A 101 -13.70 -2.58 4.40
N PRO A 102 -12.49 -2.87 3.87
CA PRO A 102 -12.34 -3.49 2.55
C PRO A 102 -13.02 -4.86 2.47
N VAL A 103 -13.72 -5.08 1.36
CA VAL A 103 -14.29 -6.38 0.96
C VAL A 103 -13.40 -7.11 -0.06
N ASP A 104 -12.59 -6.35 -0.77
CA ASP A 104 -11.59 -6.84 -1.71
C ASP A 104 -10.30 -7.07 -0.93
N ILE A 105 -9.75 -8.27 -0.96
CA ILE A 105 -8.62 -8.67 -0.10
C ILE A 105 -7.43 -8.95 -1.01
N SER A 106 -6.32 -8.25 -0.78
CA SER A 106 -5.10 -8.43 -1.56
C SER A 106 -4.52 -9.85 -1.40
N ILE A 107 -4.05 -10.43 -2.49
CA ILE A 107 -3.37 -11.73 -2.53
C ILE A 107 -1.87 -11.48 -2.54
N ILE A 108 -1.13 -12.23 -1.72
CA ILE A 108 0.34 -12.27 -1.75
C ILE A 108 0.81 -13.56 -2.44
N ASP A 109 1.84 -13.46 -3.28
CA ASP A 109 2.31 -14.58 -4.14
C ASP A 109 2.61 -15.86 -3.34
N SER A 110 3.10 -15.74 -2.10
CA SER A 110 3.47 -16.88 -1.26
C SER A 110 2.31 -17.78 -0.82
N VAL A 111 1.06 -17.32 -0.92
CA VAL A 111 -0.14 -18.07 -0.49
C VAL A 111 -1.20 -18.19 -1.58
N VAL A 112 -0.82 -17.93 -2.84
CA VAL A 112 -1.75 -17.96 -3.99
C VAL A 112 -2.51 -19.28 -4.13
N ASN A 113 -1.88 -20.41 -3.77
CA ASN A 113 -2.48 -21.73 -3.82
C ASN A 113 -3.66 -21.95 -2.86
N ARG A 114 -3.94 -20.98 -1.98
CA ARG A 114 -5.07 -21.00 -1.03
C ARG A 114 -6.24 -20.14 -1.48
N THR A 115 -6.10 -19.38 -2.56
CA THR A 115 -7.09 -18.42 -3.03
C THR A 115 -7.40 -18.66 -4.50
N TYR A 116 -8.56 -19.26 -4.75
CA TYR A 116 -9.08 -19.52 -6.08
C TYR A 116 -10.62 -19.50 -6.02
N PRO A 117 -11.34 -19.23 -7.13
CA PRO A 117 -12.80 -19.20 -7.15
C PRO A 117 -13.38 -20.51 -6.57
N GLY A 118 -14.22 -20.39 -5.53
CA GLY A 118 -14.83 -21.54 -4.87
C GLY A 118 -14.00 -22.20 -3.77
N ALA A 119 -12.80 -21.70 -3.47
CA ALA A 119 -12.05 -22.10 -2.28
C ALA A 119 -12.86 -21.82 -1.02
N VAL A 120 -12.83 -22.73 -0.04
CA VAL A 120 -13.46 -22.51 1.26
C VAL A 120 -12.35 -22.21 2.27
N GLN A 121 -12.47 -21.08 2.96
CA GLN A 121 -11.50 -20.57 3.91
C GLN A 121 -12.16 -20.36 5.27
N LEU A 122 -11.34 -20.10 6.29
CA LEU A 122 -11.80 -19.74 7.63
C LEU A 122 -11.65 -18.23 7.85
N ALA A 123 -12.73 -17.54 8.20
CA ALA A 123 -12.70 -16.13 8.58
C ALA A 123 -12.12 -16.01 10.00
N ASN A 124 -10.82 -15.77 10.09
CA ASN A 124 -10.07 -15.63 11.33
C ASN A 124 -8.93 -14.62 11.15
N LYS A 125 -8.08 -14.46 12.17
CA LYS A 125 -6.92 -13.56 12.09
C LYS A 125 -6.01 -13.85 10.88
N ALA A 126 -5.79 -15.11 10.52
CA ALA A 126 -4.93 -15.46 9.39
C ALA A 126 -5.52 -14.97 8.05
N PHE A 127 -6.84 -15.04 7.89
CA PHE A 127 -7.54 -14.44 6.75
C PHE A 127 -7.37 -12.91 6.72
N ALA A 128 -7.57 -12.24 7.86
CA ALA A 128 -7.40 -10.78 7.96
C ALA A 128 -5.95 -10.31 7.72
N ASP A 129 -4.95 -11.16 8.04
CA ASP A 129 -3.54 -10.90 7.79
C ASP A 129 -3.09 -11.28 6.35
N ASN A 130 -4.02 -11.51 5.41
CA ASN A 130 -3.79 -11.97 4.02
C ASN A 130 -3.09 -13.34 3.91
N GLN A 131 -3.25 -14.21 4.90
CA GLN A 131 -2.71 -15.58 4.93
C GLN A 131 -3.80 -16.60 5.26
N PRO A 132 -4.85 -16.71 4.43
CA PRO A 132 -6.04 -17.49 4.78
C PRO A 132 -5.74 -18.96 5.05
N SER A 133 -6.50 -19.53 5.98
CA SER A 133 -6.50 -20.98 6.24
C SER A 133 -7.51 -21.66 5.34
N LEU A 134 -7.08 -22.65 4.56
CA LEU A 134 -7.93 -23.38 3.63
C LEU A 134 -8.66 -24.52 4.35
N LEU A 135 -9.98 -24.62 4.18
CA LEU A 135 -10.80 -25.72 4.63
C LEU A 135 -10.90 -26.78 3.53
N VAL A 136 -9.98 -27.74 3.53
CA VAL A 136 -9.94 -28.81 2.52
C VAL A 136 -10.92 -29.91 2.91
N ALA A 137 -11.93 -30.19 2.09
CA ALA A 137 -12.83 -31.33 2.22
C ALA A 137 -13.22 -31.83 0.82
N LYS A 138 -13.80 -33.03 0.70
CA LYS A 138 -14.28 -33.52 -0.60
C LYS A 138 -15.42 -32.62 -1.09
N ARG A 139 -15.36 -32.16 -2.33
CA ARG A 139 -16.24 -31.12 -2.89
C ARG A 139 -17.16 -31.68 -3.96
N LYS A 140 -18.34 -31.07 -4.11
CA LYS A 140 -19.20 -31.23 -5.29
C LYS A 140 -18.68 -30.40 -6.46
N PRO A 141 -19.13 -30.67 -7.70
CA PRO A 141 -18.84 -29.81 -8.84
C PRO A 141 -19.25 -28.36 -8.61
N LEU A 142 -18.51 -27.42 -9.19
CA LEU A 142 -18.76 -25.99 -9.05
C LEU A 142 -18.60 -25.29 -10.39
N ASN A 143 -19.56 -24.44 -10.74
CA ASN A 143 -19.43 -23.59 -11.92
C ASN A 143 -18.63 -22.34 -11.58
N ILE A 144 -17.72 -22.00 -12.49
CA ILE A 144 -16.98 -20.73 -12.46
C ILE A 144 -17.23 -19.98 -13.76
N SER A 145 -17.29 -18.66 -13.68
CA SER A 145 -17.56 -17.78 -14.82
C SER A 145 -16.54 -16.65 -14.88
N ILE A 146 -16.00 -16.39 -16.08
CA ILE A 146 -15.09 -15.27 -16.34
C ILE A 146 -15.85 -14.09 -16.96
N ASP A 147 -15.42 -12.86 -16.68
CA ASP A 147 -16.07 -11.63 -17.17
C ASP A 147 -15.43 -11.03 -18.44
N LEU A 148 -14.69 -11.84 -19.19
CA LEU A 148 -14.09 -11.41 -20.46
C LEU A 148 -15.17 -11.11 -21.53
N PRO A 149 -14.98 -10.04 -22.34
CA PRO A 149 -15.98 -9.58 -23.29
C PRO A 149 -16.15 -10.56 -24.47
N GLY A 150 -17.35 -10.59 -25.06
CA GLY A 150 -17.64 -11.36 -26.28
C GLY A 150 -18.00 -12.84 -26.06
N MET A 151 -17.64 -13.45 -24.93
CA MET A 151 -17.84 -14.89 -24.68
C MET A 151 -19.30 -15.32 -24.53
N ARG A 152 -20.20 -14.43 -24.08
CA ARG A 152 -21.62 -14.73 -23.85
C ARG A 152 -21.83 -16.00 -23.01
N LYS A 153 -22.28 -17.11 -23.62
CA LYS A 153 -22.55 -18.40 -22.94
C LYS A 153 -21.31 -19.29 -22.80
N GLU A 154 -20.21 -18.95 -23.47
CA GLU A 154 -18.95 -19.70 -23.45
C GLU A 154 -18.03 -19.23 -22.30
N ASN A 155 -18.52 -18.36 -21.42
CA ASN A 155 -17.74 -17.78 -20.32
C ASN A 155 -17.75 -18.62 -19.03
N THR A 156 -18.43 -19.77 -19.03
CA THR A 156 -18.68 -20.58 -17.83
C THR A 156 -18.24 -22.02 -18.05
N ILE A 157 -17.58 -22.61 -17.05
CA ILE A 157 -17.13 -24.00 -17.05
C ILE A 157 -17.46 -24.66 -15.71
N SER A 158 -17.83 -25.94 -15.76
CA SER A 158 -18.14 -26.74 -14.56
C SER A 158 -16.92 -27.55 -14.12
N VAL A 159 -16.40 -27.26 -12.93
CA VAL A 159 -15.21 -27.91 -12.37
C VAL A 159 -15.64 -29.05 -11.44
N GLN A 160 -15.43 -30.30 -11.85
CA GLN A 160 -15.96 -31.47 -11.13
C GLN A 160 -15.37 -31.68 -9.73
N ASN A 161 -14.09 -31.36 -9.54
CA ASN A 161 -13.42 -31.41 -8.25
C ASN A 161 -12.66 -30.09 -8.04
N PRO A 162 -13.26 -29.06 -7.42
CA PRO A 162 -12.71 -27.71 -7.33
C PRO A 162 -11.54 -27.60 -6.32
N THR A 163 -10.42 -28.22 -6.70
CA THR A 163 -9.09 -28.01 -6.11
C THR A 163 -8.39 -26.86 -6.81
N TYR A 164 -7.35 -26.30 -6.21
CA TYR A 164 -6.55 -25.22 -6.82
C TYR A 164 -6.15 -25.56 -8.27
N GLY A 165 -5.49 -26.71 -8.49
CA GLY A 165 -5.01 -27.08 -9.83
C GLY A 165 -6.12 -27.23 -10.87
N ASN A 166 -7.25 -27.83 -10.50
CA ASN A 166 -8.38 -28.00 -11.42
C ASN A 166 -9.08 -26.67 -11.74
N VAL A 167 -9.21 -25.79 -10.75
CA VAL A 167 -9.80 -24.45 -10.96
C VAL A 167 -8.85 -23.58 -11.78
N SER A 168 -7.55 -23.60 -11.50
CA SER A 168 -6.54 -22.89 -12.32
C SER A 168 -6.58 -23.35 -13.78
N GLY A 169 -6.58 -24.67 -14.03
CA GLY A 169 -6.68 -25.19 -15.40
C GLY A 169 -7.99 -24.78 -16.09
N ALA A 170 -9.11 -24.78 -15.36
CA ALA A 170 -10.38 -24.31 -15.90
C ALA A 170 -10.39 -22.80 -16.22
N VAL A 171 -9.68 -21.98 -15.43
CA VAL A 171 -9.47 -20.55 -15.75
C VAL A 171 -8.59 -20.41 -16.99
N ASP A 172 -7.52 -21.20 -17.10
CA ASP A 172 -6.63 -21.19 -18.26
C ASP A 172 -7.37 -21.59 -19.55
N ASP A 173 -8.28 -22.56 -19.48
CA ASP A 173 -9.14 -22.98 -20.59
C ASP A 173 -10.08 -21.85 -21.05
N LEU A 174 -10.69 -21.14 -20.10
CA LEU A 174 -11.57 -19.99 -20.38
C LEU A 174 -10.78 -18.85 -21.05
N VAL A 175 -9.59 -18.53 -20.54
CA VAL A 175 -8.70 -17.50 -21.10
C VAL A 175 -8.19 -17.89 -22.49
N SER A 176 -7.81 -19.15 -22.67
CA SER A 176 -7.37 -19.69 -23.97
C SER A 176 -8.49 -19.61 -25.00
N THR A 177 -9.71 -20.02 -24.62
CA THR A 177 -10.91 -19.89 -25.46
C THR A 177 -11.13 -18.43 -25.87
N TRP A 178 -10.94 -17.49 -24.95
CA TRP A 178 -11.09 -16.07 -25.27
C TRP A 178 -10.04 -15.55 -26.24
N ASN A 179 -8.77 -15.92 -26.01
CA ASN A 179 -7.66 -15.54 -26.88
C ASN A 179 -7.83 -16.05 -28.30
N GLU A 180 -8.29 -17.30 -28.47
CA GLU A 180 -8.48 -17.91 -29.79
C GLU A 180 -9.65 -17.30 -30.57
N LYS A 181 -10.75 -16.97 -29.89
CA LYS A 181 -12.01 -16.61 -30.56
C LYS A 181 -12.32 -15.11 -30.57
N TYR A 182 -11.88 -14.34 -29.58
CA TYR A 182 -12.39 -12.98 -29.35
C TYR A 182 -11.31 -11.90 -29.23
N ALA A 183 -10.07 -12.24 -28.87
CA ALA A 183 -9.00 -11.24 -28.66
C ALA A 183 -8.64 -10.43 -29.92
N SER A 184 -8.84 -10.98 -31.12
CA SER A 184 -8.59 -10.25 -32.39
C SER A 184 -9.57 -9.11 -32.65
N THR A 185 -10.74 -9.12 -31.99
CA THR A 185 -11.80 -8.12 -32.18
C THR A 185 -12.05 -7.27 -30.93
N HIS A 186 -11.41 -7.60 -29.81
CA HIS A 186 -11.56 -6.92 -28.53
C HIS A 186 -10.19 -6.66 -27.90
N SER A 187 -9.82 -5.39 -27.71
CA SER A 187 -8.75 -5.02 -26.77
C SER A 187 -9.33 -4.97 -25.36
N LEU A 188 -8.52 -5.41 -24.38
CA LEU A 188 -8.93 -5.48 -22.98
C LEU A 188 -8.02 -4.57 -22.14
N PRO A 189 -8.26 -3.25 -22.13
CA PRO A 189 -7.57 -2.37 -21.21
C PRO A 189 -7.93 -2.76 -19.78
N ALA A 190 -6.94 -2.76 -18.88
CA ALA A 190 -7.16 -3.07 -17.48
C ALA A 190 -8.16 -2.10 -16.84
N ARG A 191 -9.08 -2.64 -16.04
CA ARG A 191 -9.86 -1.85 -15.09
C ARG A 191 -8.93 -1.40 -13.98
N MET A 192 -8.51 -0.13 -14.04
CA MET A 192 -7.60 0.46 -13.07
C MET A 192 -8.33 0.83 -11.77
N GLN A 193 -7.86 0.33 -10.64
CA GLN A 193 -8.19 0.83 -9.31
C GLN A 193 -6.96 1.54 -8.74
N TYR A 194 -7.16 2.76 -8.26
CA TYR A 194 -6.10 3.62 -7.77
C TYR A 194 -6.32 4.00 -6.31
N THR A 195 -5.30 3.83 -5.49
CA THR A 195 -5.26 4.33 -4.10
C THR A 195 -3.91 4.95 -3.81
N GLU A 196 -3.86 5.99 -2.99
CA GLU A 196 -2.63 6.66 -2.58
C GLU A 196 -2.73 7.08 -1.11
N SER A 197 -1.59 7.10 -0.41
CA SER A 197 -1.52 7.61 0.95
C SER A 197 -0.11 8.09 1.29
N MET A 198 -0.02 9.12 2.14
CA MET A 198 1.22 9.41 2.86
C MET A 198 1.47 8.30 3.88
N VAL A 199 2.74 8.00 4.12
CA VAL A 199 3.14 6.98 5.08
C VAL A 199 3.47 7.65 6.40
N TYR A 200 2.89 7.16 7.49
CA TYR A 200 3.20 7.60 8.86
C TYR A 200 3.51 6.45 9.80
N SER A 201 2.77 5.35 9.70
CA SER A 201 3.05 4.12 10.45
C SER A 201 2.80 2.89 9.58
N LYS A 202 3.34 1.76 10.02
CA LYS A 202 3.18 0.48 9.34
C LYS A 202 1.72 0.01 9.31
N SER A 203 0.98 0.18 10.41
CA SER A 203 -0.44 -0.14 10.49
C SER A 203 -1.30 0.80 9.61
N GLN A 204 -1.01 2.10 9.62
CA GLN A 204 -1.75 3.10 8.88
C GLN A 204 -1.66 2.87 7.37
N ILE A 205 -0.45 2.68 6.83
CA ILE A 205 -0.29 2.50 5.38
C ILE A 205 -0.89 1.17 4.90
N ALA A 206 -0.76 0.11 5.70
CA ALA A 206 -1.36 -1.20 5.41
C ALA A 206 -2.89 -1.11 5.34
N SER A 207 -3.50 -0.40 6.30
CA SER A 207 -4.95 -0.17 6.34
C SER A 207 -5.42 0.77 5.22
N ALA A 208 -4.63 1.79 4.88
CA ALA A 208 -4.98 2.77 3.84
C ALA A 208 -4.92 2.19 2.43
N LEU A 209 -3.93 1.33 2.15
CA LEU A 209 -3.76 0.67 0.85
C LEU A 209 -4.35 -0.74 0.80
N ASN A 210 -4.91 -1.22 1.91
CA ASN A 210 -5.50 -2.55 2.02
C ASN A 210 -4.52 -3.67 1.57
N VAL A 211 -3.30 -3.59 2.09
CA VAL A 211 -2.20 -4.51 1.78
C VAL A 211 -1.51 -4.94 3.06
N ASN A 212 -0.99 -6.17 3.09
CA ASN A 212 -0.20 -6.65 4.20
C ASN A 212 1.03 -5.75 4.43
N ALA A 213 1.18 -5.25 5.66
CA ALA A 213 2.24 -4.31 6.01
C ALA A 213 3.65 -4.89 5.85
N LYS A 214 3.85 -6.18 6.16
CA LYS A 214 5.15 -6.85 5.99
C LYS A 214 5.51 -6.96 4.52
N TYR A 215 4.51 -7.22 3.69
CA TYR A 215 4.70 -7.31 2.25
C TYR A 215 5.13 -5.97 1.66
N LEU A 216 4.41 -4.89 1.99
CA LEU A 216 4.72 -3.55 1.51
C LEU A 216 6.13 -3.11 1.93
N ASP A 217 6.48 -3.37 3.19
CA ASP A 217 7.79 -3.08 3.78
C ASP A 217 8.92 -3.83 3.05
N ASN A 218 8.77 -5.14 2.87
CA ASN A 218 9.77 -5.97 2.17
C ASN A 218 9.95 -5.57 0.70
N SER A 219 8.87 -5.20 0.01
CA SER A 219 8.92 -4.84 -1.41
C SER A 219 9.49 -3.43 -1.64
N LEU A 220 8.97 -2.43 -0.91
CA LEU A 220 9.32 -1.02 -1.12
C LEU A 220 10.49 -0.53 -0.27
N ASN A 221 10.88 -1.26 0.79
CA ASN A 221 11.90 -0.88 1.76
C ASN A 221 11.62 0.54 2.32
N ILE A 222 10.55 0.65 3.11
CA ILE A 222 10.10 1.92 3.69
C ILE A 222 10.80 2.11 5.04
N ASP A 223 11.52 3.21 5.18
CA ASP A 223 12.17 3.57 6.45
C ASP A 223 11.18 4.30 7.38
N PHE A 224 10.41 3.52 8.14
CA PHE A 224 9.42 4.07 9.09
C PHE A 224 10.05 4.89 10.22
N ASN A 225 11.32 4.63 10.57
CA ASN A 225 12.02 5.41 11.60
C ASN A 225 12.35 6.80 11.08
N ALA A 226 12.90 6.90 9.86
CA ALA A 226 13.15 8.19 9.22
C ALA A 226 11.85 9.00 8.99
N VAL A 227 10.73 8.32 8.70
CA VAL A 227 9.42 8.97 8.60
C VAL A 227 8.97 9.52 9.97
N ALA A 228 9.05 8.72 11.04
CA ALA A 228 8.63 9.13 12.38
C ALA A 228 9.47 10.30 12.94
N ASN A 229 10.76 10.34 12.60
CA ASN A 229 11.68 11.43 12.97
C ASN A 229 11.55 12.67 12.07
N GLY A 230 10.69 12.65 11.05
CA GLY A 230 10.57 13.74 10.08
C GLY A 230 11.77 13.90 9.15
N GLU A 231 12.69 12.93 9.13
CA GLU A 231 13.88 12.90 8.26
C GLU A 231 13.51 12.62 6.80
N LYS A 232 12.45 11.86 6.56
CA LYS A 232 11.92 11.57 5.22
C LYS A 232 10.41 11.76 5.17
N LYS A 233 9.90 12.16 4.00
CA LYS A 233 8.48 12.12 3.66
C LYS A 233 8.27 11.08 2.57
N VAL A 234 7.32 10.17 2.79
CA VAL A 234 7.05 9.05 1.89
C VAL A 234 5.56 9.03 1.53
N MET A 235 5.27 8.88 0.25
CA MET A 235 3.95 8.55 -0.28
C MET A 235 4.01 7.19 -0.97
N VAL A 236 2.95 6.41 -0.84
CA VAL A 236 2.79 5.18 -1.62
C VAL A 236 1.48 5.23 -2.38
N ALA A 237 1.54 4.93 -3.67
CA ALA A 237 0.39 4.71 -4.53
C ALA A 237 0.32 3.24 -4.96
N ALA A 238 -0.89 2.69 -5.07
CA ALA A 238 -1.15 1.35 -5.57
C ALA A 238 -2.07 1.44 -6.79
N TYR A 239 -1.57 0.91 -7.90
CA TYR A 239 -2.27 0.79 -9.18
C TYR A 239 -2.63 -0.67 -9.40
N LYS A 240 -3.89 -1.01 -9.15
CA LYS A 240 -4.39 -2.36 -9.34
C LYS A 240 -5.07 -2.44 -10.70
N GLN A 241 -4.42 -3.15 -11.62
CA GLN A 241 -4.80 -3.33 -13.01
C GLN A 241 -5.55 -4.65 -13.14
N ILE A 242 -6.88 -4.61 -13.10
CA ILE A 242 -7.71 -5.81 -13.20
C ILE A 242 -8.00 -6.08 -14.68
N PHE A 243 -7.44 -7.14 -15.23
CA PHE A 243 -7.74 -7.59 -16.59
C PHE A 243 -9.13 -8.24 -16.64
N TYR A 244 -9.36 -9.23 -15.77
CA TYR A 244 -10.63 -9.94 -15.67
C TYR A 244 -10.87 -10.43 -14.24
N THR A 245 -12.07 -10.87 -13.95
CA THR A 245 -12.45 -11.53 -12.70
C THR A 245 -13.08 -12.88 -13.00
N VAL A 246 -12.86 -13.85 -12.12
CA VAL A 246 -13.52 -15.15 -12.16
C VAL A 246 -14.36 -15.31 -10.91
N SER A 247 -15.66 -15.49 -11.11
CA SER A 247 -16.65 -15.70 -10.07
C SER A 247 -16.97 -17.19 -9.92
N ALA A 248 -17.18 -17.63 -8.68
CA ALA A 248 -17.76 -18.93 -8.39
C ALA A 248 -19.27 -18.80 -8.15
N GLU A 249 -20.04 -19.77 -8.64
CA GLU A 249 -21.48 -19.85 -8.34
C GLU A 249 -21.69 -19.96 -6.82
N LEU A 250 -22.55 -19.10 -6.26
CA LEU A 250 -22.89 -19.14 -4.85
C LEU A 250 -23.82 -20.34 -4.58
N PRO A 251 -23.55 -21.12 -3.53
CA PRO A 251 -24.42 -22.23 -3.17
C PRO A 251 -25.75 -21.74 -2.60
N ASN A 252 -26.84 -22.45 -2.89
CA ASN A 252 -28.13 -22.19 -2.23
C ASN A 252 -28.07 -22.58 -0.76
N ASN A 253 -27.39 -23.69 -0.44
CA ASN A 253 -27.13 -24.15 0.92
C ASN A 253 -25.65 -24.54 1.10
N PRO A 254 -25.07 -24.39 2.30
CA PRO A 254 -23.68 -24.79 2.54
C PRO A 254 -23.33 -26.22 2.10
N SER A 255 -24.26 -27.17 2.26
CA SER A 255 -24.12 -28.58 1.83
C SER A 255 -23.93 -28.76 0.33
N ASP A 256 -24.23 -27.75 -0.49
CA ASP A 256 -24.09 -27.82 -1.95
C ASP A 256 -22.62 -27.73 -2.37
N LEU A 257 -21.73 -27.26 -1.49
CA LEU A 257 -20.30 -27.22 -1.75
C LEU A 257 -19.58 -28.54 -1.45
N PHE A 258 -20.13 -29.36 -0.55
CA PHE A 258 -19.45 -30.53 0.00
C PHE A 258 -20.03 -31.83 -0.54
N ASP A 259 -19.15 -32.81 -0.77
CA ASP A 259 -19.56 -34.17 -1.15
C ASP A 259 -20.42 -34.81 -0.05
N ASN A 260 -21.33 -35.69 -0.46
CA ASN A 260 -22.30 -36.32 0.44
C ASN A 260 -21.66 -37.14 1.58
N SER A 261 -20.39 -37.53 1.46
CA SER A 261 -19.62 -38.21 2.51
C SER A 261 -19.10 -37.29 3.61
N VAL A 262 -19.07 -35.97 3.38
CA VAL A 262 -18.55 -35.00 4.34
C VAL A 262 -19.55 -34.80 5.47
N THR A 263 -19.05 -34.75 6.71
CA THR A 263 -19.87 -34.51 7.91
C THR A 263 -19.54 -33.16 8.54
N PHE A 264 -20.50 -32.55 9.25
CA PHE A 264 -20.22 -31.31 9.99
C PHE A 264 -19.14 -31.50 11.07
N GLY A 265 -19.05 -32.70 11.68
CA GLY A 265 -18.00 -33.07 12.61
C GLY A 265 -16.59 -33.05 11.98
N GLU A 266 -16.45 -33.48 10.74
CA GLU A 266 -15.21 -33.35 9.98
C GLU A 266 -14.82 -31.89 9.78
N LEU A 267 -15.78 -31.04 9.37
CA LEU A 267 -15.52 -29.62 9.12
C LEU A 267 -15.16 -28.87 10.41
N THR A 268 -15.80 -29.22 11.52
CA THR A 268 -15.48 -28.68 12.86
C THR A 268 -14.06 -29.08 13.28
N ARG A 269 -13.68 -30.36 13.10
CA ARG A 269 -12.31 -30.83 13.35
C ARG A 269 -11.27 -30.10 12.49
N LYS A 270 -11.65 -29.63 11.30
CA LYS A 270 -10.80 -28.85 10.40
C LYS A 270 -10.81 -27.34 10.66
N GLY A 271 -11.52 -26.88 11.70
CA GLY A 271 -11.40 -25.53 12.24
C GLY A 271 -12.67 -24.68 12.19
N ILE A 272 -13.78 -25.16 11.60
CA ILE A 272 -15.04 -24.42 11.66
C ILE A 272 -15.45 -24.22 13.13
N SER A 273 -15.67 -22.96 13.51
CA SER A 273 -16.15 -22.58 14.84
C SER A 273 -16.76 -21.17 14.82
N ASN A 274 -17.32 -20.72 15.94
CA ASN A 274 -17.79 -19.34 16.09
C ASN A 274 -16.67 -18.30 15.92
N ALA A 275 -15.42 -18.65 16.27
CA ALA A 275 -14.25 -17.78 16.11
C ALA A 275 -13.55 -17.92 14.74
N ALA A 276 -13.98 -18.89 13.93
CA ALA A 276 -13.45 -19.16 12.61
C ALA A 276 -14.57 -19.71 11.70
N PRO A 277 -15.63 -18.92 11.43
CA PRO A 277 -16.72 -19.33 10.56
C PRO A 277 -16.23 -19.51 9.11
N PRO A 278 -16.85 -20.41 8.34
CA PRO A 278 -16.43 -20.69 6.98
C PRO A 278 -16.87 -19.59 6.01
N VAL A 279 -15.97 -19.24 5.10
CA VAL A 279 -16.24 -18.35 3.96
C VAL A 279 -15.87 -19.04 2.65
N MET A 280 -16.56 -18.72 1.55
CA MET A 280 -16.18 -19.14 0.21
C MET A 280 -15.62 -17.96 -0.56
N VAL A 281 -14.53 -18.18 -1.30
CA VAL A 281 -14.02 -17.21 -2.28
C VAL A 281 -15.03 -17.11 -3.42
N SER A 282 -15.78 -16.01 -3.45
CA SER A 282 -16.87 -15.78 -4.40
C SER A 282 -16.38 -15.21 -5.73
N ASN A 283 -15.31 -14.41 -5.70
CA ASN A 283 -14.74 -13.78 -6.88
C ASN A 283 -13.24 -13.55 -6.69
N VAL A 284 -12.45 -13.76 -7.73
CA VAL A 284 -11.02 -13.48 -7.76
C VAL A 284 -10.73 -12.52 -8.92
N ALA A 285 -10.02 -11.43 -8.64
CA ALA A 285 -9.55 -10.51 -9.65
C ALA A 285 -8.16 -10.93 -10.14
N TYR A 286 -7.99 -10.96 -11.45
CA TYR A 286 -6.75 -11.32 -12.13
C TYR A 286 -6.19 -10.12 -12.88
N GLY A 287 -4.88 -9.93 -12.77
CA GLY A 287 -4.16 -8.87 -13.45
C GLY A 287 -2.84 -8.58 -12.75
N ARG A 288 -2.56 -7.29 -12.49
CA ARG A 288 -1.32 -6.83 -11.84
C ARG A 288 -1.58 -5.77 -10.78
N THR A 289 -0.68 -5.67 -9.81
CA THR A 289 -0.66 -4.57 -8.85
C THR A 289 0.71 -3.90 -8.88
N ILE A 290 0.74 -2.60 -9.14
CA ILE A 290 1.97 -1.81 -9.17
C ILE A 290 1.97 -0.90 -7.96
N TYR A 291 2.93 -1.08 -7.08
CA TYR A 291 3.17 -0.19 -5.95
C TYR A 291 4.25 0.82 -6.32
N VAL A 292 3.96 2.10 -6.12
CA VAL A 292 4.87 3.21 -6.38
C VAL A 292 5.14 3.93 -5.07
N LYS A 293 6.42 3.94 -4.64
CA LYS A 293 6.90 4.76 -3.53
C LYS A 293 7.49 6.05 -4.07
N LEU A 294 7.08 7.18 -3.52
CA LEU A 294 7.70 8.49 -3.71
C LEU A 294 8.32 8.90 -2.37
N GLU A 295 9.62 9.09 -2.33
CA GLU A 295 10.38 9.38 -1.11
C GLU A 295 11.21 10.64 -1.31
N THR A 296 11.22 11.55 -0.33
CA THR A 296 12.05 12.76 -0.35
C THR A 296 12.60 13.11 1.02
N THR A 297 13.76 13.77 1.04
CA THR A 297 14.32 14.41 2.23
C THR A 297 13.76 15.82 2.46
N SER A 298 13.09 16.39 1.45
CA SER A 298 12.57 17.77 1.50
C SER A 298 11.63 17.96 2.68
N LYS A 299 11.86 19.06 3.40
CA LYS A 299 11.07 19.46 4.56
C LYS A 299 9.89 20.35 4.19
N SER A 300 9.71 20.69 2.91
CA SER A 300 8.63 21.56 2.44
C SER A 300 7.25 21.01 2.83
N LYS A 301 6.33 21.92 3.20
CA LYS A 301 4.93 21.59 3.45
C LYS A 301 4.19 21.14 2.18
N ASP A 302 4.72 21.48 1.01
CA ASP A 302 4.06 21.24 -0.29
C ASP A 302 4.36 19.85 -0.87
N VAL A 303 5.16 19.02 -0.18
CA VAL A 303 5.58 17.68 -0.67
C VAL A 303 4.38 16.80 -1.05
N GLN A 304 3.33 16.74 -0.23
CA GLN A 304 2.15 15.94 -0.56
C GLN A 304 1.47 16.46 -1.84
N ALA A 305 1.33 17.78 -1.98
CA ALA A 305 0.73 18.39 -3.16
C ALA A 305 1.59 18.15 -4.42
N ALA A 306 2.91 18.26 -4.29
CA ALA A 306 3.88 17.99 -5.34
C ALA A 306 3.78 16.53 -5.83
N PHE A 307 3.78 15.56 -4.92
CA PHE A 307 3.63 14.15 -5.25
C PHE A 307 2.28 13.82 -5.91
N LYS A 308 1.17 14.37 -5.40
CA LYS A 308 -0.15 14.20 -6.04
C LYS A 308 -0.19 14.80 -7.44
N ALA A 309 0.43 15.96 -7.63
CA ALA A 309 0.51 16.60 -8.94
C ALA A 309 1.36 15.76 -9.90
N LEU A 310 2.48 15.21 -9.43
CA LEU A 310 3.33 14.30 -10.19
C LEU A 310 2.58 13.04 -10.63
N LEU A 311 1.84 12.38 -9.73
CA LEU A 311 1.06 11.17 -10.06
C LEU A 311 -0.01 11.43 -11.14
N LYS A 312 -0.57 12.65 -11.22
CA LYS A 312 -1.68 13.00 -12.12
C LYS A 312 -1.25 13.62 -13.46
N ASN A 313 -0.18 14.41 -13.49
CA ASN A 313 0.13 15.28 -14.62
C ASN A 313 1.60 15.16 -15.06
N ASN A 314 1.81 14.90 -16.34
CA ASN A 314 3.11 14.67 -16.96
C ASN A 314 3.98 15.95 -17.07
N SER A 315 3.40 17.15 -16.95
CA SER A 315 4.12 18.41 -17.13
C SER A 315 4.62 19.05 -15.82
N VAL A 316 4.29 18.48 -14.66
CA VAL A 316 4.54 19.11 -13.35
C VAL A 316 6.02 19.14 -12.99
N GLU A 317 6.82 18.19 -13.46
CA GLU A 317 8.29 18.23 -13.27
C GLU A 317 8.92 19.49 -13.88
N THR A 318 8.29 20.05 -14.92
CA THR A 318 8.79 21.22 -15.65
C THR A 318 8.26 22.56 -15.14
N SER A 319 7.27 22.57 -14.25
CA SER A 319 6.55 23.81 -13.88
C SER A 319 7.31 24.73 -12.92
N GLY A 320 8.54 24.38 -12.52
CA GLY A 320 9.39 25.14 -11.59
C GLY A 320 8.90 25.15 -10.14
N GLN A 321 7.58 25.11 -9.92
CA GLN A 321 6.91 25.24 -8.63
C GLN A 321 7.35 24.19 -7.60
N TYR A 322 7.62 22.96 -8.03
CA TYR A 322 8.01 21.85 -7.16
C TYR A 322 9.38 21.25 -7.51
N LYS A 323 10.17 21.95 -8.33
CA LYS A 323 11.43 21.45 -8.86
C LYS A 323 12.38 20.99 -7.74
N ASP A 324 12.57 21.81 -6.72
CA ASP A 324 13.45 21.52 -5.59
C ASP A 324 13.02 20.26 -4.82
N ILE A 325 11.70 20.03 -4.70
CA ILE A 325 11.17 18.82 -4.07
C ILE A 325 11.52 17.58 -4.90
N PHE A 326 11.33 17.65 -6.22
CA PHE A 326 11.60 16.51 -7.11
C PHE A 326 13.09 16.19 -7.25
N GLU A 327 13.98 17.19 -7.24
CA GLU A 327 15.44 16.96 -7.25
C GLU A 327 15.94 16.19 -6.01
N GLU A 328 15.29 16.44 -4.86
CA GLU A 328 15.47 15.72 -3.59
C GLU A 328 14.60 14.46 -3.46
N SER A 329 13.91 14.04 -4.52
CA SER A 329 13.04 12.87 -4.50
C SER A 329 13.69 11.65 -5.16
N THR A 330 13.21 10.47 -4.76
CA THR A 330 13.51 9.18 -5.39
C THR A 330 12.22 8.39 -5.50
N PHE A 331 12.01 7.76 -6.65
CA PHE A 331 10.81 7.00 -6.96
C PHE A 331 11.16 5.51 -7.05
N THR A 332 10.26 4.67 -6.58
CA THR A 332 10.43 3.21 -6.66
C THR A 332 9.13 2.58 -7.13
N ALA A 333 9.17 1.77 -8.18
CA ALA A 333 8.04 0.93 -8.59
C ALA A 333 8.34 -0.54 -8.33
N VAL A 334 7.33 -1.28 -7.88
CA VAL A 334 7.34 -2.74 -7.78
C VAL A 334 6.07 -3.27 -8.44
N VAL A 335 6.22 -4.15 -9.42
CA VAL A 335 5.11 -4.81 -10.13
C VAL A 335 4.88 -6.20 -9.53
N LEU A 336 3.62 -6.50 -9.22
CA LEU A 336 3.17 -7.78 -8.67
C LEU A 336 2.14 -8.43 -9.58
N GLY A 337 2.13 -9.77 -9.57
CA GLY A 337 1.28 -10.58 -10.44
C GLY A 337 1.98 -10.89 -11.76
N GLY A 338 3.14 -11.55 -11.70
CA GLY A 338 4.01 -11.82 -12.85
C GLY A 338 5.00 -12.96 -12.57
N ASP A 339 5.67 -13.46 -13.60
CA ASP A 339 6.74 -14.46 -13.47
C ASP A 339 7.91 -13.88 -12.67
N ALA A 340 8.51 -14.67 -11.78
CA ALA A 340 9.45 -14.22 -10.73
C ALA A 340 10.75 -13.53 -11.24
N LYS A 341 11.02 -13.57 -12.55
CA LYS A 341 12.13 -12.85 -13.18
C LYS A 341 11.80 -11.38 -13.50
N GLU A 342 10.52 -10.99 -13.45
CA GLU A 342 10.02 -9.65 -13.82
C GLU A 342 9.41 -8.87 -12.64
N HIS A 343 9.64 -9.27 -11.38
CA HIS A 343 9.45 -8.37 -10.22
C HIS A 343 10.52 -7.26 -10.27
N ASN A 344 10.41 -6.42 -11.30
CA ASN A 344 11.33 -5.34 -11.62
C ASN A 344 11.09 -4.24 -10.60
N LYS A 345 11.80 -4.34 -9.48
CA LYS A 345 11.99 -3.19 -8.61
C LYS A 345 12.81 -2.16 -9.39
N VAL A 346 12.14 -1.10 -9.84
CA VAL A 346 12.80 0.03 -10.49
C VAL A 346 12.95 1.13 -9.46
N VAL A 347 14.17 1.68 -9.35
CA VAL A 347 14.48 2.83 -8.51
C VAL A 347 15.06 3.89 -9.44
N THR A 348 14.42 5.06 -9.51
CA THR A 348 14.76 6.10 -10.46
C THR A 348 14.48 7.50 -9.89
N LYS A 349 15.09 8.51 -10.52
CA LYS A 349 14.75 9.92 -10.32
C LYS A 349 13.85 10.46 -11.44
N ASP A 350 13.67 9.73 -12.54
CA ASP A 350 12.78 10.11 -13.65
C ASP A 350 11.43 9.42 -13.47
N PHE A 351 10.39 10.19 -13.15
CA PHE A 351 9.06 9.61 -12.96
C PHE A 351 8.46 9.06 -14.26
N ASN A 352 8.98 9.44 -15.44
CA ASN A 352 8.51 8.90 -16.72
C ASN A 352 8.80 7.39 -16.86
N GLU A 353 9.88 6.89 -16.26
CA GLU A 353 10.12 5.43 -16.19
C GLU A 353 8.98 4.74 -15.42
N ILE A 354 8.53 5.32 -14.31
CA ILE A 354 7.40 4.80 -13.51
C ILE A 354 6.11 4.84 -14.33
N ARG A 355 5.86 5.93 -15.08
CA ARG A 355 4.69 6.02 -15.97
C ARG A 355 4.70 4.95 -17.05
N ASN A 356 5.86 4.68 -17.64
CA ASN A 356 6.02 3.64 -18.65
C ASN A 356 5.73 2.26 -18.04
N ILE A 357 6.24 1.97 -16.84
CA ILE A 357 5.91 0.72 -16.12
C ILE A 357 4.39 0.58 -15.93
N ILE A 358 3.72 1.64 -15.47
CA ILE A 358 2.26 1.62 -15.30
C ILE A 358 1.55 1.37 -16.63
N LYS A 359 1.97 2.05 -17.71
CA LYS A 359 1.35 1.93 -19.04
C LYS A 359 1.58 0.54 -19.67
N ASP A 360 2.82 0.05 -19.64
CA ASP A 360 3.23 -1.18 -20.33
C ASP A 360 2.61 -2.43 -19.68
N ASN A 361 2.21 -2.34 -18.42
CA ASN A 361 1.53 -3.42 -17.70
C ASN A 361 -0.02 -3.34 -17.79
N ALA A 362 -0.59 -2.33 -18.45
CA ALA A 362 -2.02 -2.03 -18.41
C ALA A 362 -2.90 -2.84 -19.38
N GLU A 363 -2.34 -3.73 -20.19
CA GLU A 363 -3.09 -4.51 -21.19
C GLU A 363 -2.76 -6.00 -21.13
N LEU A 364 -3.80 -6.84 -21.11
CA LEU A 364 -3.65 -8.30 -21.16
C LEU A 364 -3.04 -8.73 -22.49
N SER A 365 -2.00 -9.57 -22.45
CA SER A 365 -1.47 -10.21 -23.66
C SER A 365 -0.79 -11.54 -23.34
N LEU A 366 -0.43 -12.32 -24.35
CA LEU A 366 0.35 -13.55 -24.16
C LEU A 366 1.73 -13.29 -23.51
N LYS A 367 2.29 -12.08 -23.70
CA LYS A 367 3.54 -11.65 -23.06
C LYS A 367 3.31 -11.01 -21.69
N ASN A 368 2.05 -10.71 -21.36
CA ASN A 368 1.62 -10.09 -20.13
C ASN A 368 0.47 -10.91 -19.49
N PRO A 369 0.76 -12.14 -18.99
CA PRO A 369 -0.26 -12.99 -18.40
C PRO A 369 -0.80 -12.39 -17.10
N ALA A 370 -2.04 -12.77 -16.77
CA ALA A 370 -2.73 -12.32 -15.57
C ALA A 370 -2.47 -13.27 -14.40
N TYR A 371 -2.36 -12.71 -13.19
CA TYR A 371 -2.24 -13.47 -11.96
C TYR A 371 -3.29 -13.00 -10.97
N PRO A 372 -3.74 -13.85 -10.03
CA PRO A 372 -4.69 -13.45 -9.01
C PRO A 372 -4.08 -12.39 -8.10
N ILE A 373 -4.70 -11.21 -8.03
CA ILE A 373 -4.19 -10.04 -7.28
C ILE A 373 -5.06 -9.70 -6.07
N SER A 374 -6.34 -10.05 -6.11
CA SER A 374 -7.25 -9.87 -4.98
C SER A 374 -8.45 -10.81 -5.08
N TYR A 375 -9.21 -10.92 -4.00
CA TYR A 375 -10.42 -11.72 -3.97
C TYR A 375 -11.47 -11.15 -3.01
N THR A 376 -12.73 -11.51 -3.23
CA THR A 376 -13.81 -11.33 -2.27
C THR A 376 -14.26 -12.68 -1.75
N SER A 377 -14.73 -12.73 -0.51
CA SER A 377 -15.33 -13.93 0.05
C SER A 377 -16.73 -13.67 0.59
N THR A 378 -17.56 -14.71 0.66
CA THR A 378 -18.89 -14.68 1.26
C THR A 378 -18.98 -15.69 2.40
N PHE A 379 -19.63 -15.33 3.50
CA PHE A 379 -19.90 -16.26 4.59
C PHE A 379 -20.86 -17.35 4.12
N LEU A 380 -20.56 -18.61 4.42
CA LEU A 380 -21.44 -19.72 4.01
C LEU A 380 -22.80 -19.67 4.70
N LYS A 381 -22.90 -19.03 5.88
CA LYS A 381 -24.12 -18.99 6.70
C LYS A 381 -25.27 -18.25 6.02
N ASP A 382 -24.97 -17.11 5.40
CA ASP A 382 -25.97 -16.14 4.93
C ASP A 382 -25.61 -15.54 3.56
N ASN A 383 -24.53 -16.01 2.93
CA ASN A 383 -23.95 -15.47 1.71
C ASN A 383 -23.57 -13.97 1.80
N ALA A 384 -23.46 -13.40 3.01
CA ALA A 384 -23.01 -12.02 3.19
C ALA A 384 -21.54 -11.88 2.82
N THR A 385 -21.17 -10.76 2.21
CA THR A 385 -19.77 -10.46 1.86
C THR A 385 -18.92 -10.30 3.13
N ALA A 386 -17.79 -10.98 3.18
CA ALA A 386 -16.80 -10.83 4.24
C ALA A 386 -15.99 -9.54 4.03
N ALA A 387 -16.03 -8.65 5.04
CA ALA A 387 -15.24 -7.43 5.09
C ALA A 387 -14.22 -7.51 6.23
N VAL A 388 -13.00 -7.01 5.99
CA VAL A 388 -11.97 -6.88 7.03
C VAL A 388 -12.08 -5.49 7.64
N HIS A 389 -12.35 -5.39 8.94
CA HIS A 389 -12.58 -4.11 9.61
C HIS A 389 -11.31 -3.63 10.31
N ASN A 390 -10.56 -2.74 9.66
CA ASN A 390 -9.34 -2.18 10.22
C ASN A 390 -9.64 -0.95 11.07
N ASN A 391 -8.98 -0.84 12.23
CA ASN A 391 -8.98 0.35 13.07
C ASN A 391 -7.56 0.58 13.62
N THR A 392 -6.97 1.74 13.39
CA THR A 392 -5.64 2.09 13.92
C THR A 392 -5.55 3.57 14.24
N ASP A 393 -4.86 3.90 15.32
CA ASP A 393 -4.34 5.24 15.55
C ASP A 393 -2.95 5.38 14.90
N TYR A 394 -2.58 6.61 14.56
CA TYR A 394 -1.23 6.95 14.11
C TYR A 394 -0.91 8.42 14.40
N VAL A 395 0.37 8.77 14.33
CA VAL A 395 0.83 10.15 14.49
C VAL A 395 1.16 10.72 13.11
N GLU A 396 0.34 11.65 12.63
CA GLU A 396 0.66 12.43 11.44
C GLU A 396 1.77 13.42 11.78
N THR A 397 2.87 13.37 11.03
CA THR A 397 4.03 14.24 11.25
C THR A 397 4.17 15.21 10.08
N THR A 398 4.11 16.50 10.37
CA THR A 398 4.33 17.59 9.41
C THR A 398 5.61 18.32 9.76
N THR A 399 6.44 18.63 8.78
CA THR A 399 7.64 19.43 8.97
C THR A 399 7.53 20.76 8.22
N THR A 400 8.03 21.82 8.83
CA THR A 400 8.25 23.13 8.20
C THR A 400 9.70 23.53 8.41
N GLU A 401 10.35 23.99 7.35
CA GLU A 401 11.75 24.40 7.39
C GLU A 401 11.87 25.92 7.24
N TYR A 402 12.77 26.49 8.05
CA TYR A 402 13.08 27.90 8.07
C TYR A 402 14.58 28.09 7.81
N SER A 403 14.90 29.08 6.98
CA SER A 403 16.26 29.45 6.60
C SER A 403 16.67 30.76 7.28
N SER A 404 17.98 30.91 7.54
CA SER A 404 18.52 32.16 8.06
C SER A 404 18.35 33.29 7.04
N ALA A 405 18.18 34.52 7.53
CA ALA A 405 18.15 35.72 6.71
C ALA A 405 19.34 36.63 6.99
N LYS A 406 19.68 37.46 6.02
CA LYS A 406 20.61 38.58 6.22
C LYS A 406 19.87 39.89 6.02
N MET A 407 19.82 40.72 7.06
CA MET A 407 19.27 42.07 6.97
C MET A 407 20.39 43.08 6.77
N THR A 408 20.42 43.75 5.64
CA THR A 408 21.35 44.84 5.37
C THR A 408 20.67 46.16 5.70
N LEU A 409 21.27 46.94 6.60
CA LEU A 409 20.89 48.34 6.83
C LEU A 409 21.83 49.22 6.04
N ASP A 410 21.28 50.16 5.27
CA ASP A 410 22.03 51.08 4.44
C ASP A 410 21.52 52.51 4.65
N HIS A 411 22.41 53.41 5.09
CA HIS A 411 22.11 54.81 5.35
C HIS A 411 23.03 55.71 4.53
N TYR A 412 22.44 56.39 3.56
CA TYR A 412 23.09 57.38 2.70
C TYR A 412 22.41 58.76 2.79
N GLY A 413 21.50 58.96 3.74
CA GLY A 413 20.77 60.21 3.93
C GLY A 413 21.60 61.31 4.60
N ALA A 414 21.37 62.56 4.22
CA ALA A 414 22.07 63.73 4.75
C ALA A 414 21.54 64.15 6.15
N TYR A 415 21.49 63.21 7.10
CA TYR A 415 21.04 63.40 8.49
C TYR A 415 21.64 62.32 9.40
N VAL A 416 21.60 62.54 10.71
CA VAL A 416 21.89 61.50 11.71
C VAL A 416 20.67 60.59 11.83
N ALA A 417 20.88 59.27 11.80
CA ALA A 417 19.81 58.29 11.94
C ALA A 417 20.04 57.36 13.15
N GLN A 418 18.95 56.83 13.70
CA GLN A 418 18.95 55.71 14.63
C GLN A 418 18.07 54.61 14.07
N PHE A 419 18.51 53.36 14.20
CA PHE A 419 17.69 52.20 13.92
C PHE A 419 17.32 51.53 15.24
N ASP A 420 16.10 51.00 15.35
CA ASP A 420 15.71 50.06 16.38
C ASP A 420 15.28 48.77 15.68
N VAL A 421 16.14 47.74 15.74
CA VAL A 421 15.89 46.44 15.12
C VAL A 421 15.76 45.39 16.21
N SER A 422 14.64 44.65 16.19
CA SER A 422 14.37 43.58 17.14
C SER A 422 13.66 42.41 16.48
N TRP A 423 13.80 41.22 17.06
CA TRP A 423 13.11 40.01 16.63
C TRP A 423 12.92 39.09 17.84
N ASP A 424 12.08 38.08 17.69
CA ASP A 424 11.96 36.99 18.66
C ASP A 424 12.58 35.72 18.07
N GLU A 425 13.44 35.06 18.82
CA GLU A 425 13.87 33.70 18.53
C GLU A 425 12.89 32.72 19.16
N PHE A 426 12.21 31.92 18.35
CA PHE A 426 11.25 30.94 18.84
C PHE A 426 11.88 29.54 18.99
N SER A 427 11.40 28.82 20.00
CA SER A 427 11.77 27.43 20.31
C SER A 427 10.56 26.73 20.94
N TYR A 428 10.67 25.43 21.22
CA TYR A 428 9.59 24.66 21.86
C TYR A 428 10.11 23.98 23.13
N ASP A 429 9.29 24.00 24.19
CA ASP A 429 9.57 23.24 25.40
C ASP A 429 9.27 21.74 25.25
N GLN A 430 9.51 20.95 26.29
CA GLN A 430 9.26 19.51 26.32
C GLN A 430 7.78 19.11 26.10
N ASN A 431 6.84 20.04 26.25
CA ASN A 431 5.41 19.84 26.02
C ASN A 431 4.96 20.36 24.64
N GLY A 432 5.89 20.89 23.83
CA GLY A 432 5.61 21.52 22.55
C GLY A 432 4.99 22.91 22.65
N LYS A 433 5.08 23.57 23.81
CA LYS A 433 4.67 24.96 23.95
C LYS A 433 5.77 25.86 23.41
N GLU A 434 5.38 26.83 22.60
CA GLU A 434 6.30 27.81 22.04
C GLU A 434 6.87 28.73 23.13
N VAL A 435 8.19 28.94 23.08
CA VAL A 435 8.95 29.84 23.94
C VAL A 435 9.64 30.88 23.08
N LEU A 436 9.42 32.15 23.39
CA LEU A 436 9.99 33.28 22.67
C LEU A 436 11.10 33.93 23.47
N THR A 437 12.25 34.12 22.82
CA THR A 437 13.38 34.88 23.38
C THR A 437 13.55 36.16 22.58
N HIS A 438 13.22 37.29 23.21
CA HIS A 438 13.36 38.59 22.56
C HIS A 438 14.82 38.95 22.33
N LYS A 439 15.13 39.49 21.16
CA LYS A 439 16.45 39.95 20.75
C LYS A 439 16.37 41.36 20.17
N THR A 440 17.43 42.12 20.41
CA THR A 440 17.60 43.47 19.86
C THR A 440 19.00 43.55 19.27
N TRP A 441 19.11 44.18 18.09
CA TRP A 441 20.42 44.45 17.50
C TRP A 441 21.22 45.40 18.40
N GLU A 442 22.47 45.07 18.71
CA GLU A 442 23.33 45.84 19.63
C GLU A 442 23.56 47.30 19.22
N GLY A 443 23.43 47.58 17.92
CA GLY A 443 23.53 48.93 17.37
C GLY A 443 22.26 49.77 17.50
N SER A 444 21.18 49.20 18.06
CA SER A 444 19.90 49.89 18.18
C SER A 444 20.00 51.13 19.08
N GLY A 445 19.30 52.20 18.70
CA GLY A 445 19.32 53.48 19.42
C GLY A 445 20.66 54.23 19.39
N ARG A 446 21.64 53.80 18.58
CA ARG A 446 22.92 54.50 18.42
C ARG A 446 22.94 55.33 17.15
N ASP A 447 23.49 56.53 17.25
CA ASP A 447 23.63 57.45 16.12
C ASP A 447 24.45 56.84 14.98
N LYS A 448 23.98 57.05 13.76
CA LYS A 448 24.62 56.66 12.49
C LYS A 448 24.62 57.85 11.53
N THR A 449 25.77 58.11 10.93
CA THR A 449 25.96 59.15 9.91
C THR A 449 26.13 58.53 8.54
N ALA A 450 25.79 59.25 7.47
CA ALA A 450 26.07 58.78 6.12
C ALA A 450 27.59 58.82 5.81
N HIS A 451 28.16 57.87 5.08
CA HIS A 451 27.56 56.59 4.67
C HIS A 451 27.72 55.53 5.77
N PHE A 452 26.64 54.84 6.13
CA PHE A 452 26.69 53.72 7.08
C PHE A 452 26.03 52.49 6.46
N SER A 453 26.72 51.36 6.51
CA SER A 453 26.17 50.08 6.08
C SER A 453 26.57 48.97 7.04
N THR A 454 25.64 48.08 7.35
CA THR A 454 25.88 46.92 8.22
C THR A 454 24.98 45.75 7.83
N VAL A 455 25.42 44.54 8.16
CA VAL A 455 24.62 43.33 8.00
C VAL A 455 24.27 42.76 9.38
N ILE A 456 22.99 42.49 9.59
CA ILE A 456 22.44 41.85 10.79
C ILE A 456 22.04 40.43 10.39
N PRO A 457 22.76 39.40 10.87
CA PRO A 457 22.35 38.02 10.64
C PRO A 457 21.12 37.70 11.49
N LEU A 458 20.07 37.20 10.86
CA LEU A 458 18.87 36.70 11.55
C LEU A 458 18.88 35.17 11.52
N PRO A 459 18.93 34.51 12.69
CA PRO A 459 18.82 33.05 12.79
C PRO A 459 17.54 32.53 12.10
N PRO A 460 17.55 31.27 11.62
CA PRO A 460 16.40 30.67 10.94
C PRO A 460 15.13 30.58 11.81
N ASN A 461 15.27 30.59 13.14
CA ASN A 461 14.15 30.64 14.07
C ASN A 461 13.76 32.07 14.49
N SER A 462 14.05 33.07 13.66
CA SER A 462 13.62 34.45 13.91
C SER A 462 12.20 34.67 13.44
N LYS A 463 11.37 35.31 14.27
CA LYS A 463 10.05 35.80 13.88
C LYS A 463 9.75 37.16 14.52
N ASN A 464 8.60 37.73 14.20
CA ASN A 464 8.18 39.05 14.70
C ASN A 464 9.25 40.13 14.45
N VAL A 465 9.93 40.05 13.29
CA VAL A 465 11.02 40.97 12.96
C VAL A 465 10.45 42.38 12.82
N LYS A 466 11.05 43.31 13.56
CA LYS A 466 10.68 44.72 13.63
C LYS A 466 11.87 45.57 13.22
N VAL A 467 11.61 46.54 12.35
CA VAL A 467 12.59 47.53 11.90
C VAL A 467 11.97 48.91 12.06
N VAL A 468 12.59 49.74 12.90
CA VAL A 468 12.28 51.16 13.01
C VAL A 468 13.52 51.94 12.63
N ALA A 469 13.36 53.01 11.85
CA ALA A 469 14.42 53.97 11.57
C ALA A 469 13.92 55.38 11.85
N ARG A 470 14.74 56.20 12.51
CA ARG A 470 14.42 57.59 12.85
C ARG A 470 15.53 58.52 12.37
N GLU A 471 15.18 59.67 11.82
CA GLU A 471 16.14 60.76 11.56
C GLU A 471 16.12 61.78 12.70
N CYS A 472 17.28 62.34 13.01
CA CYS A 472 17.41 63.49 13.90
C CYS A 472 17.14 64.76 13.07
N THR A 473 16.01 65.42 13.32
CA THR A 473 15.61 66.61 12.54
C THR A 473 16.28 67.89 13.04
N GLY A 474 16.76 67.89 14.29
CA GLY A 474 17.22 69.08 15.00
C GLY A 474 16.10 70.08 15.37
N LEU A 475 14.83 69.75 15.13
CA LEU A 475 13.68 70.57 15.48
C LEU A 475 13.27 70.34 16.94
N ALA A 476 13.16 71.41 17.72
CA ALA A 476 12.82 71.33 19.14
C ALA A 476 11.46 70.61 19.43
N TRP A 477 10.53 70.62 18.47
CA TRP A 477 9.21 70.00 18.59
C TRP A 477 9.11 68.61 17.93
N GLU A 478 10.13 68.16 17.18
CA GLU A 478 10.13 66.86 16.48
C GLU A 478 11.56 66.31 16.39
N TRP A 479 12.28 66.24 17.51
CA TRP A 479 13.72 65.97 17.53
C TRP A 479 14.11 64.69 16.77
N TRP A 480 13.26 63.66 16.84
CA TRP A 480 13.37 62.44 16.05
C TRP A 480 12.09 62.23 15.23
N ARG A 481 12.23 62.15 13.90
CA ARG A 481 11.14 61.75 13.00
C ARG A 481 11.30 60.29 12.62
N THR A 482 10.23 59.52 12.69
CA THR A 482 10.24 58.11 12.26
C THR A 482 10.10 58.03 10.74
N ILE A 483 11.07 57.39 10.09
CA ILE A 483 11.14 57.21 8.63
C ILE A 483 10.65 55.81 8.23
N ILE A 484 10.94 54.81 9.06
CA ILE A 484 10.50 53.42 8.88
C ILE A 484 9.89 52.95 10.20
N ASN A 485 8.75 52.25 10.13
CA ASN A 485 8.18 51.52 11.26
C ASN A 485 7.48 50.25 10.76
N GLU A 486 8.27 49.29 10.31
CA GLU A 486 7.74 48.02 9.83
C GLU A 486 7.73 46.97 10.94
N GLN A 487 6.61 46.25 11.00
CA GLN A 487 6.36 45.17 11.94
C GLN A 487 6.14 43.88 11.16
N ASN A 488 6.51 42.74 11.74
CA ASN A 488 6.33 41.41 11.13
C ASN A 488 6.96 41.31 9.73
N VAL A 489 8.16 41.88 9.57
CA VAL A 489 8.92 41.79 8.32
C VAL A 489 9.15 40.30 8.01
N PRO A 490 8.77 39.80 6.81
CA PRO A 490 8.90 38.38 6.49
C PRO A 490 10.37 37.99 6.39
N LEU A 491 10.70 36.80 6.91
CA LEU A 491 12.05 36.25 6.89
C LEU A 491 12.36 35.69 5.50
N THR A 492 12.92 36.52 4.62
CA THR A 492 13.45 36.14 3.30
C THR A 492 14.97 36.02 3.35
N ASN A 493 15.60 35.36 2.37
CA ASN A 493 17.06 35.14 2.38
C ASN A 493 17.86 36.45 2.53
N GLU A 494 17.37 37.53 1.94
CA GLU A 494 17.92 38.88 2.07
C GLU A 494 16.80 39.86 2.43
N ILE A 495 17.08 40.80 3.33
CA ILE A 495 16.21 41.92 3.66
C ILE A 495 17.08 43.16 3.54
N LYS A 496 16.74 44.09 2.64
CA LYS A 496 17.48 45.36 2.49
C LYS A 496 16.63 46.49 3.01
N VAL A 497 17.15 47.20 4.00
CA VAL A 497 16.56 48.39 4.60
C VAL A 497 17.44 49.57 4.22
N SER A 498 16.94 50.44 3.36
CA SER A 498 17.69 51.60 2.87
C SER A 498 17.00 52.90 3.29
N ILE A 499 17.75 53.82 3.89
CA ILE A 499 17.31 55.18 4.21
C ILE A 499 18.21 56.22 3.56
N GLY A 500 17.62 57.31 3.08
CA GLY A 500 18.26 58.30 2.21
C GLY A 500 17.58 59.66 2.25
N GLY A 501 17.93 60.53 1.29
CA GLY A 501 17.33 61.85 1.14
C GLY A 501 17.97 62.92 2.04
N THR A 502 17.19 63.95 2.38
CA THR A 502 17.61 65.06 3.24
C THR A 502 16.71 65.13 4.47
N THR A 503 17.11 65.87 5.51
CA THR A 503 16.32 66.03 6.76
C THR A 503 14.88 66.53 6.54
N LEU A 504 14.62 67.26 5.46
CA LEU A 504 13.27 67.74 5.14
C LEU A 504 12.45 66.72 4.33
N TYR A 505 13.14 65.90 3.55
CA TYR A 505 12.54 64.91 2.65
C TYR A 505 13.34 63.60 2.73
N PRO A 506 13.20 62.84 3.84
CA PRO A 506 13.83 61.55 3.97
C PRO A 506 13.15 60.54 3.03
N THR A 507 13.92 59.60 2.53
CA THR A 507 13.43 58.47 1.73
C THR A 507 13.73 57.17 2.46
N ALA A 508 12.84 56.19 2.36
CA ALA A 508 13.05 54.86 2.91
C ALA A 508 12.51 53.78 1.98
N ASN A 509 13.16 52.62 1.99
CA ASN A 509 12.73 51.44 1.25
C ASN A 509 13.09 50.15 2.02
N ILE A 510 12.19 49.17 1.98
CA ILE A 510 12.46 47.80 2.43
C ILE A 510 12.19 46.86 1.27
N SER A 511 13.17 46.04 0.89
CA SER A 511 13.05 45.05 -0.17
C SER A 511 13.55 43.67 0.26
N HIS A 512 13.08 42.63 -0.42
CA HIS A 512 13.30 41.21 -0.11
C HIS A 512 13.96 40.44 -1.25
#